data_AF-A0A2S5QSJ5-F1
#
_entry.id   AF-A0A2S5QSJ5-F1
#
_cell.length_a   1.000
_cell.length_b   1.000
_cell.length_c   1.000
_cell.angle_alpha   90.00
_cell.angle_beta   90.00
_cell.angle_gamma   90.00
#
_symmetry.space_group_name_H-M   'P 1'
#
loop_
_entity.id
_entity.type
_entity.pdbx_description
1 polymer ?
#
loop_
_entity_poly.entity_id
_entity_poly.type
_entity_poly.pdbx_seq_one_letter_code
_entity_poly.pdbx_strand_id
1 'polypeptide(L)'
;AIALPAYSDYQAKAKVTSGLAEITGYKTAFELYKNENAAGTPTQADLSIPSLTTANCTIALTATSIACTVLNAPTQVNGKVTTLTRNATTGVWSCATTATNKYAPGKGCPGV
;
A
#
# COMPACT_ATOMS: atom_id res chain seq x y z
N ALA A 1 7.84 11.99 29.72
CA ALA A 1 7.03 10.81 29.33
C ALA A 1 7.99 9.70 28.92
N ILE A 2 7.97 8.55 29.60
CA ILE A 2 8.77 7.38 29.20
C ILE A 2 7.89 6.60 28.22
N ALA A 3 7.99 6.93 26.94
CA ALA A 3 7.38 6.13 25.90
C ALA A 3 8.18 4.81 25.83
N LEU A 4 7.56 3.70 26.23
CA LEU A 4 8.13 2.38 26.02
C LEU A 4 8.38 2.23 24.51
N PRO A 5 9.65 2.08 24.06
CA PRO A 5 9.98 2.04 22.63
C PRO A 5 9.15 1.00 21.85
N ALA A 6 8.77 -0.08 22.53
CA ALA A 6 7.90 -1.13 22.00
C ALA A 6 6.51 -0.64 21.53
N TYR A 7 5.91 0.35 22.19
CA TYR A 7 4.59 0.86 21.79
C TYR A 7 4.64 1.66 20.48
N SER A 8 5.68 2.50 20.33
CA SER A 8 5.90 3.25 19.08
C SER A 8 6.19 2.30 17.92
N ASP A 9 6.98 1.25 18.16
CA ASP A 9 7.26 0.22 17.16
C ASP A 9 6.00 -0.56 16.75
N TYR A 10 5.14 -0.91 17.72
CA TYR A 10 3.86 -1.56 17.44
C TYR A 10 2.94 -0.69 16.58
N GLN A 11 2.80 0.59 16.93
CA GLN A 11 2.00 1.54 16.14
C GLN A 11 2.55 1.72 14.72
N ALA A 12 3.87 1.78 14.57
CA ALA A 12 4.52 1.90 13.27
C ALA A 12 4.19 0.68 12.38
N LYS A 13 4.35 -0.54 12.91
CA LYS A 13 4.01 -1.77 12.20
C LYS A 13 2.53 -1.87 11.86
N ALA A 14 1.66 -1.49 12.81
CA ALA A 14 0.21 -1.49 12.62
C ALA A 14 -0.17 -0.54 11.46
N LYS A 15 0.39 0.67 11.42
CA LYS A 15 0.11 1.65 10.35
C LYS A 15 0.50 1.16 8.96
N VAL A 16 1.69 0.57 8.81
CA VAL A 16 2.13 0.01 7.52
C VAL A 16 1.23 -1.16 7.08
N THR A 17 0.78 -1.98 8.04
CA THR A 17 -0.14 -3.10 7.79
C THR A 17 -1.53 -2.63 7.38
N SER A 18 -2.07 -1.61 8.05
CA SER A 18 -3.35 -0.99 7.67
C SER A 18 -3.29 -0.38 6.27
N GLY A 19 -2.20 0.31 5.94
CA GLY A 19 -1.99 0.84 4.59
C GLY A 19 -1.98 -0.24 3.52
N LEU A 20 -1.29 -1.37 3.76
CA LEU A 20 -1.32 -2.52 2.86
C LEU A 20 -2.74 -3.10 2.70
N ALA A 21 -3.49 -3.22 3.79
CA ALA A 21 -4.85 -3.75 3.76
C ALA A 21 -5.78 -2.88 2.90
N GLU A 22 -5.66 -1.55 3.00
CA GLU A 22 -6.42 -0.62 2.16
C GLU A 22 -6.16 -0.84 0.68
N ILE A 23 -4.89 -0.80 0.24
CA ILE A 23 -4.58 -0.97 -1.19
C ILE A 23 -4.84 -2.38 -1.71
N THR A 24 -4.80 -3.40 -0.84
CA THR A 24 -5.15 -4.78 -1.22
C THR A 24 -6.62 -4.90 -1.59
N GLY A 25 -7.51 -4.11 -0.97
CA GLY A 25 -8.93 -4.08 -1.28
C GLY A 25 -9.26 -3.69 -2.72
N TYR A 26 -8.37 -2.93 -3.38
CA TYR A 26 -8.58 -2.45 -4.75
C TYR A 26 -8.01 -3.36 -5.84
N LYS A 27 -7.31 -4.45 -5.49
CA LYS A 27 -6.74 -5.38 -6.47
C LYS A 27 -7.79 -5.95 -7.42
N THR A 28 -8.93 -6.38 -6.91
CA THR A 28 -9.99 -6.99 -7.74
C THR A 28 -10.55 -6.02 -8.76
N ALA A 29 -10.84 -4.77 -8.36
CA ALA A 29 -11.29 -3.74 -9.29
C ALA A 29 -10.21 -3.41 -10.33
N PHE A 30 -8.93 -3.41 -9.92
CA PHE A 30 -7.80 -3.20 -10.83
C PHE A 30 -7.72 -4.33 -11.87
N GLU A 31 -7.92 -5.58 -11.46
CA GLU A 31 -7.97 -6.72 -12.40
C GLU A 31 -9.13 -6.61 -13.39
N LEU A 32 -10.32 -6.23 -12.92
CA LEU A 32 -11.47 -6.03 -13.80
C LEU A 32 -11.19 -4.96 -14.86
N TYR A 33 -10.69 -3.79 -14.44
CA TYR A 33 -10.30 -2.73 -15.37
C TYR A 33 -9.26 -3.23 -16.39
N LYS A 34 -8.27 -4.02 -15.96
CA LYS A 34 -7.20 -4.52 -16.84
C LYS A 34 -7.64 -5.56 -17.84
N ASN A 35 -8.66 -6.35 -17.53
CA ASN A 35 -9.24 -7.29 -18.48
C ASN A 35 -9.94 -6.56 -19.64
N GLU A 36 -10.52 -5.39 -19.36
CA GLU A 36 -11.18 -4.55 -20.38
C GLU A 36 -10.19 -3.61 -21.09
N ASN A 37 -9.16 -3.14 -20.37
CA ASN A 37 -8.23 -2.11 -20.80
C ASN A 37 -6.77 -2.52 -20.52
N ALA A 38 -6.25 -3.52 -21.25
CA ALA A 38 -4.96 -4.14 -20.99
C ALA A 38 -3.80 -3.15 -20.76
N ALA A 39 -3.70 -2.11 -21.61
CA ALA A 39 -2.64 -1.09 -21.52
C ALA A 39 -3.03 0.18 -20.73
N GLY A 40 -4.30 0.31 -20.31
CA GLY A 40 -4.82 1.53 -19.68
C GLY A 40 -4.26 1.78 -18.27
N THR A 41 -4.24 3.02 -17.81
CA THR A 41 -3.99 3.35 -16.39
C THR A 41 -5.34 3.57 -15.71
N PRO A 42 -5.71 2.77 -14.70
CA PRO A 42 -6.97 2.98 -14.00
C PRO A 42 -6.93 4.31 -13.26
N THR A 43 -8.04 5.02 -13.32
CA THR A 43 -8.30 6.22 -12.53
C THR A 43 -8.92 5.86 -11.18
N GLN A 44 -9.03 6.86 -10.29
CA GLN A 44 -9.75 6.72 -9.03
C GLN A 44 -11.19 6.22 -9.23
N ALA A 45 -11.88 6.74 -10.25
CA ALA A 45 -13.27 6.42 -10.55
C ALA A 45 -13.42 4.99 -11.06
N ASP A 46 -12.51 4.54 -11.92
CA ASP A 46 -12.51 3.17 -12.47
C ASP A 46 -12.45 2.10 -11.37
N LEU A 47 -11.73 2.38 -10.29
CA LEU A 47 -11.56 1.46 -9.16
C LEU A 47 -12.55 1.72 -8.03
N SER A 48 -13.49 2.65 -8.20
CA SER A 48 -14.45 3.07 -7.17
C SER A 48 -13.77 3.45 -5.85
N ILE A 49 -12.59 4.06 -5.91
CA ILE A 49 -11.87 4.52 -4.72
C ILE A 49 -12.56 5.80 -4.20
N PRO A 50 -13.14 5.82 -2.98
CA PRO A 50 -13.89 6.97 -2.50
C PRO A 50 -13.03 8.23 -2.33
N SER A 51 -11.79 8.05 -1.90
CA SER A 51 -10.78 9.11 -1.75
C SER A 51 -9.40 8.53 -1.92
N LEU A 52 -8.53 9.21 -2.68
CA LEU A 52 -7.11 8.86 -2.76
C LEU A 52 -6.35 9.21 -1.48
N THR A 53 -6.89 10.05 -0.59
CA THR A 53 -6.30 10.32 0.72
C THR A 53 -7.21 9.74 1.80
N THR A 54 -6.71 8.74 2.52
CA THR A 54 -7.40 8.10 3.64
C THR A 54 -6.79 8.55 4.96
N ALA A 55 -7.31 8.01 6.08
CA ALA A 55 -6.71 8.22 7.39
C ALA A 55 -5.32 7.56 7.54
N ASN A 56 -4.98 6.58 6.70
CA ASN A 56 -3.77 5.79 6.80
C ASN A 56 -2.78 6.03 5.67
N CYS A 57 -3.21 6.40 4.45
CA CYS A 57 -2.29 6.78 3.39
C CYS A 57 -2.88 7.60 2.25
N THR A 58 -1.98 8.16 1.45
CA THR A 58 -2.28 8.63 0.09
C THR A 58 -2.04 7.49 -0.91
N ILE A 59 -3.08 7.15 -1.65
CA ILE A 59 -3.11 6.12 -2.68
C ILE A 59 -2.66 6.73 -4.02
N ALA A 60 -1.76 6.04 -4.71
CA ALA A 60 -1.36 6.36 -6.07
C ALA A 60 -1.54 5.14 -6.98
N LEU A 61 -2.00 5.38 -8.20
CA LEU A 61 -2.25 4.35 -9.21
C LEU A 61 -1.31 4.54 -10.39
N THR A 62 -0.84 3.43 -10.94
CA THR A 62 -0.19 3.39 -12.26
C THR A 62 -0.81 2.29 -13.11
N ALA A 63 -0.37 2.16 -14.36
CA ALA A 63 -0.75 1.05 -15.21
C ALA A 63 -0.44 -0.34 -14.61
N THR A 64 0.44 -0.47 -13.61
CA THR A 64 0.82 -1.77 -13.05
C THR A 64 0.93 -1.77 -11.53
N SER A 65 0.54 -0.70 -10.84
CA SER A 65 0.72 -0.63 -9.39
C SER A 65 -0.35 0.16 -8.67
N ILE A 66 -0.51 -0.21 -7.39
CA ILE A 66 -1.27 0.52 -6.38
C ILE A 66 -0.31 0.78 -5.23
N ALA A 67 -0.04 2.05 -4.93
CA ALA A 67 0.88 2.45 -3.89
C ALA A 67 0.15 3.19 -2.77
N CYS A 68 0.65 3.06 -1.54
CA CYS A 68 0.14 3.68 -0.32
C CYS A 68 1.30 4.39 0.38
N THR A 69 1.28 5.72 0.38
CA THR A 69 2.21 6.55 1.15
C THR A 69 1.65 6.77 2.53
N VAL A 70 2.25 6.14 3.54
CA VAL A 70 1.76 6.11 4.93
C VAL A 70 1.65 7.52 5.51
N LEU A 71 0.49 7.81 6.13
CA LEU A 71 0.15 9.07 6.78
C LEU A 71 -0.21 8.84 8.25
N ASN A 72 -0.17 9.92 9.03
CA ASN A 72 -0.62 9.97 10.43
C ASN A 72 0.01 8.83 11.27
N ALA A 73 1.30 8.58 11.06
CA ALA A 73 2.03 7.48 11.65
C ALA A 73 3.25 7.97 12.44
N PRO A 74 3.84 7.12 13.31
CA PRO A 74 5.11 7.42 13.95
C PRO A 74 6.20 7.77 12.94
N THR A 75 7.16 8.63 13.33
CA THR A 75 8.18 9.22 12.44
C THR A 75 9.02 8.18 11.71
N GLN A 76 9.15 6.97 12.26
CA GLN A 76 9.89 5.86 11.66
C GLN A 76 9.26 5.36 10.35
N VAL A 77 7.93 5.48 10.20
CA VAL A 77 7.17 4.96 9.06
C VAL A 77 6.32 6.00 8.34
N ASN A 78 6.17 7.21 8.89
CA ASN A 78 5.46 8.29 8.20
C ASN A 78 6.14 8.62 6.87
N GLY A 79 5.36 8.71 5.79
CA GLY A 79 5.85 8.92 4.43
C GLY A 79 6.51 7.71 3.77
N LYS A 80 6.59 6.56 4.44
CA LYS A 80 7.04 5.31 3.79
C LYS A 80 5.98 4.83 2.81
N VAL A 81 6.42 4.19 1.73
CA VAL A 81 5.54 3.76 0.64
C VAL A 81 5.46 2.25 0.64
N THR A 82 4.24 1.72 0.66
CA THR A 82 3.96 0.31 0.39
C THR A 82 3.33 0.19 -0.99
N THR A 83 3.87 -0.68 -1.83
CA THR A 83 3.46 -0.81 -3.23
C THR A 83 3.08 -2.24 -3.54
N LEU A 84 1.90 -2.40 -4.14
CA LEU A 84 1.47 -3.61 -4.82
C LEU A 84 1.76 -3.45 -6.31
N THR A 85 2.50 -4.38 -6.90
CA THR A 85 2.85 -4.36 -8.33
C THR A 85 2.28 -5.58 -9.02
N ARG A 86 1.48 -5.37 -10.06
CA ARG A 86 0.91 -6.40 -10.92
C ARG A 86 1.86 -6.70 -12.06
N ASN A 87 2.22 -7.97 -12.25
CA ASN A 87 2.89 -8.41 -13.46
C ASN A 87 1.92 -8.29 -14.65
N ALA A 88 2.28 -7.52 -15.68
CA ALA A 88 1.41 -7.26 -16.82
C ALA A 88 1.04 -8.53 -17.60
N THR A 89 1.96 -9.50 -17.67
CA THR A 89 1.81 -10.73 -18.45
C THR A 89 1.08 -11.83 -17.68
N THR A 90 1.43 -12.02 -16.40
CA THR A 90 0.89 -13.13 -15.59
C THR A 90 -0.27 -12.73 -14.68
N GLY A 91 -0.47 -11.44 -14.44
CA GLY A 91 -1.45 -10.94 -13.46
C GLY A 91 -1.06 -11.18 -12.00
N VAL A 92 0.11 -11.76 -11.74
CA VAL A 92 0.58 -12.03 -10.38
C VAL A 92 0.96 -10.72 -9.68
N TRP A 93 0.55 -10.57 -8.43
CA TRP A 93 0.87 -9.42 -7.61
C TRP A 93 2.08 -9.68 -6.71
N SER A 94 3.04 -8.76 -6.71
CA SER A 94 4.08 -8.64 -5.70
C SER A 94 3.81 -7.46 -4.77
N CYS A 95 4.44 -7.46 -3.60
CA CYS A 95 4.37 -6.37 -2.62
C CYS A 95 5.78 -6.01 -2.15
N ALA A 96 6.03 -4.72 -1.94
CA ALA A 96 7.23 -4.23 -1.28
C ALA A 96 6.91 -2.95 -0.48
N THR A 97 7.74 -2.63 0.52
CA THR A 97 7.63 -1.37 1.25
C THR A 97 8.99 -0.69 1.43
N THR A 98 9.01 0.63 1.48
CA THR A 98 10.21 1.41 1.80
C THR A 98 10.43 1.54 3.31
N ALA A 99 9.53 1.00 4.15
CA ALA A 99 9.77 0.85 5.57
C ALA A 99 10.86 -0.20 5.80
N THR A 100 11.66 -0.05 6.85
CA THR A 100 12.66 -1.07 7.20
C THR A 100 12.00 -2.40 7.50
N ASN A 101 12.69 -3.52 7.28
CA ASN A 101 12.19 -4.86 7.60
C ASN A 101 11.59 -5.03 9.02
N LYS A 102 12.02 -4.23 10.00
CA LYS A 102 11.43 -4.18 11.35
C LYS A 102 9.93 -3.83 11.36
N TYR A 103 9.49 -2.99 10.44
CA TYR A 103 8.12 -2.46 10.34
C TYR A 103 7.35 -2.99 9.12
N ALA A 104 7.97 -3.84 8.31
CA ALA A 104 7.36 -4.40 7.12
C ALA A 104 6.11 -5.24 7.47
N PRO A 105 5.05 -5.19 6.64
CA PRO A 105 3.82 -5.91 6.88
C PRO A 105 4.01 -7.41 6.52
N GLY A 106 4.62 -8.15 7.45
CA GLY A 106 4.82 -9.59 7.35
C GLY A 106 5.79 -10.03 6.23
N LYS A 107 5.93 -11.35 6.09
CA LYS A 107 6.86 -11.98 5.12
C LYS A 107 6.43 -11.77 3.66
N GLY A 108 5.16 -11.49 3.40
CA GLY A 108 4.60 -11.34 2.06
C GLY A 108 4.81 -9.96 1.43
N CYS A 109 5.36 -9.00 2.16
CA CYS A 109 5.67 -7.67 1.67
C CYS A 109 6.98 -7.16 2.30
N PRO A 110 8.14 -7.54 1.75
CA PRO A 110 9.44 -7.20 2.31
C PRO A 110 9.69 -5.69 2.37
N GLY A 111 10.42 -5.29 3.41
CA GLY A 111 10.93 -3.93 3.58
C GLY A 111 12.37 -3.78 3.08
N VAL A 112 12.88 -2.56 3.19
CA VAL A 112 14.30 -2.23 2.92
C VAL A 112 15.22 -2.62 4.09
#